data_AF-A0AB73INN8-F1
#
_entry.id   AF-A0AB73INN8-F1
#
_cell.length_a   1.000
_cell.length_b   1.000
_cell.length_c   1.000
_cell.angle_alpha   90.00
_cell.angle_beta   90.00
_cell.angle_gamma   90.00
#
_symmetry.space_group_name_H-M   'P 1'
#
loop_
_entity.id
_entity.type
_entity.pdbx_description
1 polymer ?
#
loop_
_entity_poly.entity_id
_entity_poly.type
_entity_poly.pdbx_seq_one_letter_code
_entity_poly.pdbx_strand_id
1 'polypeptide(L)'
;MTAWTDNKFILIHTPLSQVAEELNRYSGRQIRGDSLAGDLRVSGVFSTSDPRDILSLLPSVVPVTVNFHADGTVTISFHNPQRMLSPQSAHRKEKTYK
;
A
#
# COMPACT_ATOMS: atom_id res chain seq x y z
N MET A 1 -6.98 -15.15 0.91
CA MET A 1 -8.46 -15.12 0.77
C MET A 1 -8.94 -13.75 1.23
N THR A 2 -9.88 -13.15 0.52
CA THR A 2 -10.53 -11.87 0.89
C THR A 2 -12.03 -12.08 0.94
N ALA A 3 -12.68 -11.64 2.03
CA ALA A 3 -14.12 -11.80 2.18
C ALA A 3 -14.72 -10.57 2.88
N TRP A 4 -15.84 -10.10 2.34
CA TRP A 4 -16.76 -9.20 3.03
C TRP A 4 -17.77 -10.06 3.80
N THR A 5 -17.82 -9.93 5.11
CA THR A 5 -18.75 -10.70 5.95
C THR A 5 -19.16 -9.84 7.12
N ASP A 6 -20.46 -9.54 7.25
CA ASP A 6 -21.01 -8.89 8.46
C ASP A 6 -20.27 -7.59 8.84
N ASN A 7 -20.15 -6.65 7.89
CA ASN A 7 -19.40 -5.38 8.05
C ASN A 7 -17.93 -5.57 8.43
N LYS A 8 -17.35 -6.72 8.11
CA LYS A 8 -15.92 -6.99 8.26
C LYS A 8 -15.31 -7.29 6.91
N PHE A 9 -14.13 -6.73 6.72
CA PHE A 9 -13.25 -7.04 5.62
C PHE A 9 -12.08 -7.85 6.14
N ILE A 10 -12.07 -9.15 5.79
CA ILE A 10 -11.08 -10.11 6.28
C ILE A 10 -10.02 -10.30 5.21
N LEU A 11 -8.77 -10.02 5.57
CA LEU A 11 -7.58 -10.21 4.74
C LEU A 11 -6.69 -11.29 5.36
N ILE A 12 -6.35 -12.31 4.58
CA ILE A 12 -5.49 -13.42 5.02
C ILE A 12 -4.39 -13.59 3.99
N HIS A 13 -3.19 -13.10 4.33
CA HIS A 13 -1.99 -13.15 3.51
C HIS A 13 -2.24 -12.66 2.07
N THR A 14 -3.04 -11.60 1.97
CA THR A 14 -3.55 -11.09 0.70
C THR A 14 -2.56 -10.08 0.12
N PRO A 15 -2.17 -10.18 -1.16
CA PRO A 15 -1.32 -9.16 -1.78
C PRO A 15 -2.08 -7.83 -1.89
N LEU A 16 -1.41 -6.72 -1.63
CA LEU A 16 -2.03 -5.39 -1.60
C LEU A 16 -2.65 -5.01 -2.95
N SER A 17 -2.11 -5.54 -4.06
CA SER A 17 -2.73 -5.40 -5.38
C SER A 17 -4.16 -5.94 -5.41
N GLN A 18 -4.37 -7.17 -4.90
CA GLN A 18 -5.70 -7.78 -4.79
C GLN A 18 -6.59 -7.01 -3.81
N VAL A 19 -6.04 -6.48 -2.72
CA VAL A 19 -6.77 -5.60 -1.80
C VAL A 19 -7.25 -4.33 -2.53
N ALA A 20 -6.39 -3.70 -3.32
CA ALA A 20 -6.71 -2.49 -4.07
C ALA A 20 -7.77 -2.74 -5.16
N GLU A 21 -7.73 -3.90 -5.84
CA GLU A 21 -8.77 -4.31 -6.79
C GLU A 21 -10.14 -4.49 -6.12
N GLU A 22 -10.16 -5.10 -4.93
CA GLU A 22 -11.37 -5.28 -4.15
C GLU A 22 -11.94 -3.93 -3.72
N LEU A 23 -11.11 -3.05 -3.17
CA LEU A 23 -11.52 -1.71 -2.77
C LEU A 23 -11.96 -0.88 -3.98
N ASN A 24 -11.34 -1.03 -5.15
CA ASN A 24 -11.79 -0.38 -6.39
C ASN A 24 -13.24 -0.76 -6.71
N ARG A 25 -13.54 -2.06 -6.61
CA ARG A 25 -14.87 -2.61 -6.94
C ARG A 25 -15.97 -2.05 -6.04
N TYR A 26 -15.70 -1.84 -4.75
CA TYR A 26 -16.71 -1.44 -3.77
C TYR A 26 -16.70 0.05 -3.40
N SER A 27 -15.59 0.77 -3.61
CA SER A 27 -15.50 2.21 -3.28
C SER A 27 -16.03 3.13 -4.36
N GLY A 28 -16.17 2.63 -5.60
CA GLY A 28 -16.52 3.45 -6.77
C GLY A 28 -15.45 4.49 -7.14
N ARG A 29 -14.24 4.38 -6.60
CA ARG A 29 -13.10 5.26 -6.87
C ARG A 29 -12.01 4.53 -7.62
N GLN A 30 -11.20 5.28 -8.37
CA GLN A 30 -10.00 4.74 -8.99
C GLN A 30 -8.86 4.70 -7.97
N ILE A 31 -8.49 3.51 -7.53
CA ILE A 31 -7.39 3.22 -6.60
C ILE A 31 -6.23 2.61 -7.41
N ARG A 32 -5.05 3.21 -7.29
CA ARG A 32 -3.82 2.78 -7.98
C ARG A 32 -2.75 2.42 -6.95
N GLY A 33 -2.21 1.21 -7.05
CA GLY A 33 -1.06 0.78 -6.26
C GLY A 33 0.25 0.95 -7.04
N ASP A 34 1.32 1.37 -6.36
CA ASP A 34 2.68 1.23 -6.86
C ASP A 34 3.05 -0.26 -6.97
N SER A 35 3.80 -0.65 -8.00
CA SER A 35 4.32 -2.01 -8.18
C SER A 35 5.00 -2.57 -6.93
N LEU A 36 5.81 -1.76 -6.23
CA LEU A 36 6.49 -2.17 -4.99
C LEU A 36 5.53 -2.36 -3.82
N ALA A 37 4.42 -1.63 -3.81
CA ALA A 37 3.40 -1.77 -2.79
C ALA A 37 2.52 -3.01 -3.06
N GLY A 38 2.28 -3.34 -4.32
CA GLY A 38 1.40 -4.44 -4.75
C GLY A 38 1.79 -5.81 -4.18
N ASP A 39 3.09 -6.06 -3.98
CA ASP A 39 3.62 -7.31 -3.45
C ASP A 39 3.50 -7.45 -1.92
N LEU A 40 3.19 -6.36 -1.21
CA LEU A 40 3.03 -6.41 0.24
C LEU A 40 1.86 -7.32 0.62
N ARG A 41 2.10 -8.19 1.59
CA ARG A 41 1.07 -9.08 2.13
C ARG A 41 0.39 -8.42 3.32
N VAL A 42 -0.92 -8.27 3.19
CA VAL A 42 -1.80 -7.73 4.22
C VAL A 42 -2.54 -8.87 4.89
N SER A 43 -2.48 -8.90 6.22
CA SER A 43 -3.29 -9.78 7.06
C SER A 43 -3.96 -8.92 8.13
N GLY A 44 -5.27 -9.07 8.29
CA GLY A 44 -6.02 -8.27 9.26
C GLY A 44 -7.52 -8.41 9.08
N VAL A 45 -8.25 -7.97 10.10
CA VAL A 45 -9.70 -7.86 10.07
C VAL A 45 -10.04 -6.39 10.27
N PHE A 46 -10.72 -5.80 9.30
CA PHE A 46 -11.17 -4.41 9.37
C PHE A 46 -12.68 -4.42 9.58
N SER A 47 -13.13 -3.89 10.72
CA SER A 47 -14.55 -3.70 10.99
C SER A 47 -14.97 -2.35 10.42
N THR A 48 -15.60 -2.34 9.25
CA THR A 48 -16.21 -1.13 8.72
C THR A 48 -17.41 -1.44 7.83
N SER A 49 -18.40 -0.56 7.92
CA SER A 49 -19.56 -0.52 7.04
C SER A 49 -19.26 0.16 5.71
N ASP A 50 -18.18 0.93 5.63
CA ASP A 50 -17.79 1.71 4.46
C ASP A 50 -16.40 1.30 3.93
N PRO A 51 -16.32 0.76 2.70
CA PRO A 51 -15.06 0.38 2.07
C PRO A 51 -14.03 1.52 2.01
N ARG A 52 -14.47 2.78 2.01
CA ARG A 52 -13.59 3.96 1.96
C ARG A 52 -12.77 4.11 3.23
N ASP A 53 -13.26 3.62 4.36
CA ASP A 53 -12.56 3.71 5.65
C ASP A 53 -11.39 2.71 5.73
N ILE A 54 -11.40 1.61 4.97
CA ILE A 54 -10.26 0.68 4.97
C ILE A 54 -9.00 1.38 4.47
N LEU A 55 -9.12 2.29 3.50
CA LEU A 55 -7.98 3.01 2.92
C LEU A 55 -7.23 3.84 3.97
N SER A 56 -7.93 4.45 4.93
CA SER A 56 -7.29 5.23 6.00
C SER A 56 -6.66 4.34 7.08
N LEU A 57 -7.08 3.07 7.17
CA LEU A 57 -6.58 2.09 8.14
C LEU A 57 -5.40 1.26 7.62
N LEU A 58 -5.20 1.17 6.30
CA LEU A 58 -4.08 0.42 5.70
C LEU A 58 -2.69 0.79 6.27
N PRO A 59 -2.34 2.08 6.47
CA PRO A 59 -1.05 2.46 7.02
C PRO A 59 -0.79 1.94 8.44
N SER A 60 -1.83 1.58 9.20
CA SER A 60 -1.71 1.06 10.57
C SER A 60 -1.30 -0.42 10.60
N VAL A 61 -1.47 -1.16 9.51
CA VAL A 61 -1.18 -2.61 9.46
C VAL A 61 -0.05 -2.96 8.49
N VAL A 62 0.19 -2.13 7.48
CA VAL A 62 1.27 -2.30 6.51
C VAL A 62 1.97 -0.97 6.24
N PRO A 63 3.28 -0.98 5.95
CA PRO A 63 4.06 0.23 5.71
C PRO A 63 3.72 0.82 4.33
N VAL A 64 2.58 1.50 4.25
CA VAL A 64 2.11 2.17 3.04
C VAL A 64 1.70 3.60 3.34
N THR A 65 1.78 4.45 2.32
CA THR A 65 1.19 5.77 2.29
C THR A 65 0.00 5.76 1.36
N VAL A 66 -1.11 6.35 1.80
CA VAL A 66 -2.34 6.51 1.02
C VAL A 66 -2.58 7.99 0.79
N ASN A 67 -2.63 8.39 -0.48
CA ASN A 67 -2.90 9.77 -0.88
C ASN A 67 -4.23 9.85 -1.62
N PHE A 68 -5.08 10.78 -1.19
CA PHE A 68 -6.34 11.12 -1.83
C PHE A 68 -6.13 12.33 -2.73
N HIS A 69 -6.45 12.20 -4.01
CA HIS A 69 -6.30 13.26 -5.00
C HIS A 69 -7.61 14.04 -5.19
N ALA A 70 -7.49 15.28 -5.65
CA ALA A 70 -8.65 16.16 -5.88
C ALA A 70 -9.59 15.66 -7.00
N ASP A 71 -9.08 14.84 -7.92
CA ASP A 71 -9.83 14.19 -8.99
C ASP A 71 -10.64 12.95 -8.51
N GLY A 72 -10.53 12.59 -7.23
CA GLY A 72 -11.17 11.42 -6.64
C GLY A 72 -10.34 10.12 -6.75
N THR A 73 -9.18 10.15 -7.41
CA THR A 73 -8.23 9.04 -7.46
C THR A 73 -7.57 8.85 -6.09
N VAL A 74 -7.23 7.61 -5.77
CA VAL A 74 -6.42 7.26 -4.59
C VAL A 74 -5.16 6.55 -5.05
N THR A 75 -4.01 6.94 -4.49
CA THR A 75 -2.74 6.25 -4.75
C THR A 75 -2.19 5.62 -3.48
N ILE A 76 -1.79 4.37 -3.58
CA ILE A 76 -1.17 3.59 -2.50
C ILE A 76 0.29 3.31 -2.87
N SER A 77 1.22 3.75 -2.02
CA SER A 77 2.65 3.60 -2.26
C SER A 77 3.35 3.01 -1.04
N PHE A 78 4.43 2.26 -1.24
CA PHE A 78 5.20 1.71 -0.13
C PHE A 78 5.85 2.84 0.68
N HIS A 79 5.61 2.84 1.99
CA HIS A 79 6.27 3.74 2.94
C HIS A 79 7.59 3.10 3.37
N ASN A 80 8.69 3.50 2.73
CA ASN A 80 10.03 3.14 3.18
C ASN A 80 10.70 4.32 3.91
N PRO A 81 10.64 4.40 5.25
CA PRO A 81 11.31 5.49 5.96
C PRO A 81 12.83 5.42 5.81
N GLN A 82 13.40 4.24 5.53
CA GLN A 82 14.85 4.08 5.38
C GLN A 82 15.40 4.58 4.04
N ARG A 83 14.56 4.78 3.01
CA ARG A 83 15.02 5.37 1.73
C ARG A 83 15.36 6.86 1.88
N MET A 84 14.78 7.55 2.88
CA MET A 84 15.07 8.96 3.15
C MET A 84 16.39 9.15 3.90
N LEU A 85 16.91 8.09 4.52
CA LEU A 85 18.13 8.08 5.33
C LEU A 85 19.34 7.47 4.61
N SER A 86 19.24 7.21 3.30
CA SER A 86 20.40 6.84 2.49
C SER A 86 21.07 8.11 1.95
N PRO A 87 22.14 8.65 2.57
CA PRO A 87 23.08 9.44 1.81
C PRO A 87 23.65 8.53 0.73
N GLN A 88 23.61 9.03 -0.50
CA GLN A 88 24.27 8.45 -1.65
C GLN A 88 25.80 8.43 -1.42
N SER A 89 26.28 7.42 -0.70
CA SER A 89 27.70 7.26 -0.35
C SER A 89 28.22 5.91 -0.82
N ALA A 90 28.70 5.91 -2.07
CA ALA A 90 29.91 5.20 -2.50
C ALA A 90 30.20 5.69 -3.93
N HIS A 91 30.86 6.82 -4.14
CA HIS A 91 32.34 6.85 -4.15
C HIS A 91 32.92 5.54 -4.71
N ARG A 92 32.71 5.29 -6.02
CA ARG A 92 33.63 4.46 -6.79
C ARG A 92 34.96 5.20 -6.86
N LYS A 93 35.81 5.06 -5.84
CA LYS A 93 37.25 5.32 -5.98
C LYS A 93 37.74 4.29 -6.99
N GLU A 94 37.82 4.68 -8.25
CA GLU A 94 38.59 3.95 -9.25
C GLU A 94 40.06 4.09 -8.84
N LYS A 95 40.57 3.10 -8.09
CA LYS A 95 41.99 2.94 -7.86
C LYS A 95 42.62 2.54 -9.20
N THR A 96 42.95 3.53 -10.02
CA THR A 96 43.88 3.34 -11.14
C THR A 96 45.27 3.23 -10.54
N TYR A 97 45.81 2.01 -10.50
CA TYR A 97 47.24 1.78 -10.35
C TYR A 97 47.85 1.87 -11.76
N LYS A 98 48.65 2.91 -12.02
CA LYS A 98 49.68 2.88 -13.04
C LYS A 98 50.75 3.92 -12.75
#